data_AF-A0A552QMX8-F1
#
_entry.id   AF-A0A552QMX8-F1
#
_cell.length_a   1.000
_cell.length_b   1.000
_cell.length_c   1.000
_cell.angle_alpha   90.00
_cell.angle_beta   90.00
_cell.angle_gamma   90.00
#
_symmetry.space_group_name_H-M   'P 1'
#
loop_
_entity.id
_entity.type
_entity.pdbx_description
1 polymer ?
#
loop_
_entity_poly.entity_id
_entity_poly.type
_entity_poly.pdbx_seq_one_letter_code
_entity_poly.pdbx_strand_id
1 'polypeptide(L)'
;LEVAGVPVSTGATKFDLTLHLTPGESGGTAELSGAFEYSADLFDRSTVQQLQQRFTQLLDAVVCEPDRPLSRLDVLLPGECAALEEWNSTGVEVNAGSIPEVFAEQVARVPGALAVEFGEVRL
;
A
#
# COMPACT_ATOMS: atom_id res chain seq x y z
N LEU A 1 41.34 -22.42 -22.97
CA LEU A 1 39.93 -22.84 -23.08
C LEU A 1 39.19 -22.10 -21.98
N GLU A 2 38.49 -21.02 -22.33
CA GLU A 2 37.73 -20.22 -21.36
C GLU A 2 36.28 -20.69 -21.40
N VAL A 3 35.79 -21.21 -20.27
CA VAL A 3 34.41 -21.67 -20.13
C VAL A 3 33.63 -20.51 -19.52
N ALA A 4 32.89 -19.78 -20.35
CA ALA A 4 31.92 -18.81 -19.87
C ALA A 4 30.60 -19.54 -19.58
N GLY A 5 30.12 -19.44 -18.33
CA GLY A 5 28.84 -20.02 -17.93
C GLY A 5 27.69 -19.32 -18.66
N VAL A 6 26.92 -20.08 -19.44
CA VAL A 6 25.69 -19.58 -20.05
C VAL A 6 24.59 -19.65 -18.99
N PRO A 7 23.87 -18.56 -18.69
CA PRO A 7 22.76 -18.60 -17.75
C PRO A 7 21.63 -19.48 -18.34
N VAL A 8 21.38 -20.60 -17.67
CA VAL A 8 20.25 -21.48 -17.98
C VAL A 8 19.07 -21.04 -17.12
N SER A 9 18.03 -20.49 -17.74
CA SER A 9 16.75 -20.27 -17.07
C SER A 9 16.05 -21.62 -16.92
N THR A 10 15.96 -22.12 -15.69
CA THR A 10 15.38 -23.43 -15.38
C THR A 10 13.85 -23.43 -15.34
N GLY A 11 13.20 -22.28 -15.55
CA GLY A 11 11.74 -22.13 -15.45
C GLY A 11 11.16 -22.36 -14.04
N ALA A 12 12.01 -22.62 -13.05
CA ALA A 12 11.66 -22.82 -11.65
C ALA A 12 12.38 -21.77 -10.80
N THR A 13 11.59 -20.94 -10.11
CA THR A 13 12.09 -19.93 -9.18
C THR A 13 12.68 -20.61 -7.95
N LYS A 14 13.92 -20.24 -7.58
CA LYS A 14 14.58 -20.81 -6.37
C LYS A 14 14.14 -20.14 -5.08
N PHE A 15 13.70 -18.90 -5.18
CA PHE A 15 13.18 -18.05 -4.11
C PHE A 15 11.88 -17.42 -4.58
N ASP A 16 11.08 -16.94 -3.62
CA ASP A 16 9.78 -16.32 -3.92
C ASP A 16 9.91 -15.06 -4.80
N LEU A 17 10.93 -14.24 -4.54
CA LEU A 17 11.30 -13.05 -5.31
C LEU A 17 12.82 -12.85 -5.26
N THR A 18 13.46 -12.64 -6.41
CA THR A 18 14.89 -12.34 -6.55
C THR A 18 15.06 -11.12 -7.45
N LEU A 19 15.87 -10.15 -7.01
CA LEU A 19 16.32 -9.03 -7.83
C LEU A 19 17.77 -9.26 -8.25
N HIS A 20 18.00 -9.34 -9.56
CA HIS A 20 19.33 -9.33 -10.15
C HIS A 20 19.69 -7.92 -10.57
N LEU A 21 20.90 -7.46 -10.24
CA LEU A 21 21.45 -6.19 -10.69
C LEU A 21 22.85 -6.42 -11.28
N THR A 22 23.11 -5.82 -12.43
CA THR A 22 24.40 -5.86 -13.13
C THR A 22 24.77 -4.45 -13.61
N PRO A 23 26.07 -4.10 -13.66
CA PRO A 23 26.50 -2.89 -14.34
C PRO A 23 26.01 -2.87 -15.79
N GLY A 24 25.55 -1.72 -16.26
CA GLY A 24 25.20 -1.49 -17.65
C GLY A 24 26.44 -1.40 -18.54
N GLU A 25 26.29 -1.74 -19.82
CA GLU A 25 27.40 -1.87 -20.76
C GLU A 25 27.90 -0.53 -21.34
N SER A 26 27.27 0.60 -21.00
CA SER A 26 27.66 1.93 -21.49
C SER A 26 28.84 2.50 -20.70
N GLY A 27 30.03 2.48 -21.31
CA GLY A 27 31.32 2.89 -20.76
C GLY A 27 31.51 4.38 -20.42
N GLY A 28 30.57 5.00 -19.69
CA GLY A 28 30.70 6.39 -19.25
C GLY A 28 29.75 6.84 -18.14
N THR A 29 28.61 6.17 -17.96
CA THR A 29 27.68 6.39 -16.84
C THR A 29 27.56 5.11 -16.04
N ALA A 30 27.56 5.20 -14.71
CA ALA A 30 27.28 4.05 -13.83
C ALA A 30 25.80 3.64 -13.99
N GLU A 31 25.49 2.99 -15.09
CA GLU A 31 24.18 2.44 -15.39
C GLU A 31 24.04 1.11 -14.65
N LEU A 32 22.84 0.81 -14.14
CA LEU A 32 22.50 -0.47 -13.55
C LEU A 32 21.38 -1.08 -14.37
N SER A 33 21.59 -2.29 -14.86
CA SER A 33 20.56 -3.13 -15.45
C SER A 33 20.09 -4.16 -14.43
N GLY A 34 18.83 -4.55 -14.47
CA GLY A 34 18.30 -5.51 -13.51
C GLY A 34 17.01 -6.18 -13.95
N ALA A 35 16.72 -7.29 -13.28
CA ALA A 35 15.50 -8.07 -13.51
C ALA A 35 14.98 -8.66 -12.20
N PHE A 36 13.66 -8.66 -12.06
CA PHE A 36 12.97 -9.43 -11.03
C PHE A 36 12.60 -10.82 -11.56
N GLU A 37 13.01 -11.84 -10.83
CA GLU A 37 12.56 -13.22 -10.97
C GLU A 37 11.62 -13.54 -9.81
N TYR A 38 10.45 -14.12 -10.05
CA TYR A 38 9.44 -14.32 -9.02
C TYR A 38 8.63 -15.60 -9.21
N SER A 39 8.11 -16.14 -8.10
CA SER A 39 7.16 -17.25 -8.11
C SER A 39 5.78 -16.77 -8.54
N ALA A 40 5.27 -17.31 -9.65
CA ALA A 40 3.94 -16.97 -10.17
C ALA A 40 2.79 -17.48 -9.28
N ASP A 41 3.07 -18.42 -8.38
CA ASP A 41 2.11 -18.91 -7.38
C ASP A 41 1.87 -17.86 -6.27
N LEU A 42 2.82 -16.94 -6.06
CA LEU A 42 2.78 -15.92 -5.00
C LEU A 42 2.59 -14.50 -5.54
N PHE A 43 3.10 -14.22 -6.74
CA PHE A 43 3.07 -12.88 -7.32
C PHE A 43 2.55 -12.90 -8.75
N ASP A 44 1.63 -11.99 -9.04
CA ASP A 44 1.31 -11.64 -10.41
C ASP A 44 2.30 -10.59 -10.97
N ARG A 45 2.30 -10.45 -12.30
CA ARG A 45 3.16 -9.51 -13.00
C ARG A 45 2.94 -8.06 -12.58
N SER A 46 1.69 -7.65 -12.35
CA SER A 46 1.36 -6.27 -11.99
C SER A 46 1.87 -5.89 -10.61
N THR A 47 1.87 -6.85 -9.67
CA THR A 47 2.45 -6.70 -8.34
C THR A 47 3.96 -6.48 -8.42
N VAL A 48 4.67 -7.28 -9.22
CA VAL A 48 6.13 -7.12 -9.39
C VAL A 48 6.50 -5.84 -10.14
N GLN A 49 5.68 -5.42 -11.12
CA GLN A 49 5.84 -4.12 -11.78
C GLN A 49 5.71 -2.94 -10.80
N GLN A 50 4.75 -3.01 -9.87
CA GLN A 50 4.63 -2.02 -8.80
C GLN A 50 5.85 -2.04 -7.87
N LEU A 51 6.35 -3.22 -7.48
CA LEU A 51 7.59 -3.33 -6.69
C LEU A 51 8.80 -2.72 -7.42
N GLN A 52 8.93 -2.96 -8.73
CA GLN A 52 9.96 -2.34 -9.56
C GLN A 52 9.85 -0.80 -9.56
N GLN A 53 8.63 -0.28 -9.70
CA GLN A 53 8.39 1.17 -9.69
C GLN A 53 8.77 1.78 -8.33
N ARG A 54 8.36 1.15 -7.22
CA ARG A 54 8.74 1.59 -5.87
C ARG A 54 10.25 1.56 -5.66
N PHE A 55 10.91 0.48 -6.09
CA PHE A 55 12.36 0.37 -5.97
C PHE A 55 13.09 1.48 -6.73
N THR A 56 12.63 1.79 -7.94
CA THR A 56 13.19 2.88 -8.76
C THR A 56 12.99 4.24 -8.07
N GLN A 57 11.78 4.53 -7.60
CA GLN A 57 11.47 5.78 -6.89
C GLN A 57 12.31 5.92 -5.59
N LEU A 58 12.51 4.82 -4.87
CA LEU A 58 13.37 4.80 -3.68
C LEU A 58 14.83 5.11 -4.03
N LEU A 59 15.37 4.51 -5.09
CA LEU A 59 16.72 4.80 -5.57
C LEU A 59 16.87 6.27 -5.96
N ASP A 60 15.90 6.82 -6.69
CA ASP A 60 15.89 8.24 -7.05
C ASP A 60 15.90 9.14 -5.80
N ALA A 61 15.06 8.83 -4.81
CA ALA A 61 15.00 9.60 -3.57
C ALA A 61 16.31 9.53 -2.76
N VAL A 62 16.93 8.35 -2.66
CA VAL A 62 18.22 8.16 -1.99
C VAL A 62 19.34 8.94 -2.69
N VAL A 63 19.34 8.97 -4.02
CA VAL A 63 20.37 9.70 -4.79
C VAL A 63 20.17 11.21 -4.71
N CYS A 64 18.93 11.68 -4.73
CA CYS A 64 18.62 13.11 -4.61
C CYS A 64 18.86 13.67 -3.20
N GLU A 65 18.61 12.89 -2.15
CA GLU A 65 18.74 13.32 -0.75
C GLU A 65 19.56 12.29 0.07
N PRO A 66 20.88 12.15 -0.16
CA PRO A 66 21.69 11.07 0.43
C PRO A 66 21.81 11.14 1.95
N ASP A 67 21.67 12.33 2.54
CA ASP A 67 21.73 12.53 4.00
C ASP A 67 20.36 12.35 4.69
N ARG A 68 19.27 12.15 3.92
CA ARG A 68 17.93 11.94 4.48
C ARG A 68 17.87 10.56 5.14
N PRO A 69 17.38 10.47 6.39
CA PRO A 69 17.19 9.17 7.04
C PRO A 69 16.28 8.27 6.21
N LEU A 70 16.67 7.01 6.01
CA LEU A 70 15.88 6.02 5.25
C LEU A 70 14.44 5.88 5.76
N SER A 71 14.22 6.03 7.07
CA SER A 71 12.89 5.99 7.69
C SER A 71 11.95 7.11 7.26
N ARG A 72 12.47 8.14 6.59
CA ARG A 72 11.68 9.25 6.05
C ARG A 72 11.47 9.16 4.55
N LEU A 73 11.95 8.13 3.87
CA LEU A 73 11.71 7.97 2.44
C LEU A 73 10.36 7.29 2.20
N ASP A 74 9.58 7.85 1.28
CA ASP A 74 8.28 7.31 0.92
C ASP A 74 8.43 6.09 0.00
N VAL A 75 7.71 5.01 0.32
CA VAL A 75 7.67 3.77 -0.47
C VAL A 75 6.33 3.61 -1.20
N LEU A 76 5.34 4.41 -0.81
CA LEU A 76 4.04 4.45 -1.48
C LEU A 76 4.16 5.23 -2.79
N LEU A 77 3.56 4.67 -3.84
CA LEU A 77 3.44 5.38 -5.10
C LEU A 77 2.42 6.53 -4.92
N PRO A 78 2.56 7.64 -5.66
CA PRO A 78 1.66 8.80 -5.48
C PRO A 78 0.16 8.47 -5.58
N GLY A 79 -0.22 7.52 -6.44
CA GLY A 79 -1.62 7.09 -6.57
C GLY A 79 -2.16 6.34 -5.35
N GLU A 80 -1.30 5.71 -4.56
CA GLU A 80 -1.71 4.96 -3.37
C GLU A 80 -1.97 5.88 -2.18
N CYS A 81 -1.16 6.93 -2.02
CA CYS A 81 -1.43 7.96 -1.02
C CYS A 81 -2.81 8.61 -1.27
N ALA A 82 -3.10 8.97 -2.52
CA ALA A 82 -4.40 9.52 -2.89
C ALA A 82 -5.56 8.54 -2.63
N ALA A 83 -5.38 7.25 -2.95
CA ALA A 83 -6.39 6.23 -2.66
C ALA A 83 -6.62 6.06 -1.15
N LEU A 84 -5.56 6.11 -0.33
CA LEU A 84 -5.68 6.07 1.12
C LEU A 84 -6.43 7.29 1.67
N GLU A 85 -6.16 8.49 1.15
CA GLU A 85 -6.91 9.70 1.50
C GLU A 85 -8.40 9.55 1.16
N GLU A 86 -8.70 9.04 -0.04
CA GLU A 86 -10.07 8.78 -0.49
C GLU A 86 -10.79 7.77 0.43
N TRP A 87 -10.17 6.61 0.69
CA TRP A 87 -10.76 5.57 1.54
C TRP A 87 -10.99 6.04 2.97
N ASN A 88 -10.16 6.95 3.48
CA ASN A 88 -10.28 7.50 4.82
C ASN A 88 -11.15 8.76 4.90
N SER A 89 -11.71 9.24 3.78
CA SER A 89 -12.60 10.40 3.72
C SER A 89 -14.00 10.09 4.29
N THR A 90 -14.04 9.74 5.58
CA THR A 90 -15.23 9.33 6.33
C THR A 90 -15.83 10.46 7.17
N GLY A 91 -15.26 11.66 7.08
CA GLY A 91 -15.74 12.84 7.77
C GLY A 91 -17.16 13.21 7.32
N VAL A 92 -18.11 13.09 8.22
CA VAL A 92 -19.49 13.54 8.04
C VAL A 92 -19.86 14.49 9.17
N GLU A 93 -20.63 15.52 8.87
CA GLU A 93 -21.18 16.40 9.90
C GLU A 93 -22.20 15.61 10.73
N VAL A 94 -21.96 15.55 12.04
CA VAL A 94 -22.87 14.95 13.01
C VAL A 94 -23.38 16.01 13.96
N ASN A 95 -24.61 15.85 14.45
CA ASN A 95 -25.12 16.73 15.50
C ASN A 95 -24.21 16.61 16.74
N ALA A 96 -23.72 17.75 17.22
CA ALA A 96 -22.80 17.83 18.35
C ALA A 96 -23.46 17.63 19.73
N GLY A 97 -24.78 17.40 19.75
CA GLY A 97 -25.53 17.09 20.96
C GLY A 97 -25.04 15.82 21.65
N SER A 98 -25.12 15.83 22.97
CA SER A 98 -24.91 14.65 23.79
C SER A 98 -25.99 13.60 23.51
N ILE A 99 -25.67 12.32 23.76
CA ILE A 99 -26.64 11.22 23.59
C ILE A 99 -27.97 11.48 24.32
N PRO A 100 -27.99 12.00 25.57
CA PRO A 100 -29.25 12.35 26.24
C PRO A 100 -30.06 13.45 25.53
N GLU A 101 -29.41 14.45 24.94
CA GLU A 101 -30.08 15.52 24.20
C GLU A 101 -30.74 14.98 22.94
N VAL A 102 -30.00 14.18 22.16
CA VAL A 102 -30.53 13.51 20.95
C VAL A 102 -31.68 12.56 21.30
N PHE A 103 -31.59 11.85 22.43
CA PHE A 103 -32.65 10.99 22.93
C PHE A 103 -33.90 11.80 23.33
N ALA A 104 -33.74 12.91 24.05
CA ALA A 104 -34.85 13.78 24.43
C ALA A 104 -35.56 14.40 23.21
N GLU A 105 -34.81 14.80 22.17
CA GLU A 105 -35.37 15.26 20.90
C GLU A 105 -36.23 14.16 20.23
N GLN A 106 -35.77 12.91 20.28
CA GLN A 106 -36.52 11.78 19.72
C GLN A 106 -37.80 11.50 20.51
N VAL A 107 -37.76 11.56 21.85
CA VAL A 107 -38.97 11.44 22.71
C VAL A 107 -39.98 12.54 22.40
N ALA A 108 -39.52 13.79 22.22
CA ALA A 108 -40.40 14.90 21.86
C ALA A 108 -41.02 14.72 20.45
N ARG A 109 -40.28 14.14 19.51
CA ARG A 109 -40.73 13.92 18.12
C ARG A 109 -41.75 12.80 17.99
N VAL A 110 -41.55 11.68 18.71
CA VAL A 110 -42.44 10.51 18.64
C VAL A 110 -42.64 9.89 20.03
N PRO A 111 -43.45 10.53 20.89
CA PRO A 111 -43.56 10.16 22.31
C PRO A 111 -44.25 8.81 22.58
N GLY A 112 -45.02 8.29 21.61
CA GLY A 112 -45.75 7.03 21.74
C GLY A 112 -45.09 5.82 21.06
N ALA A 113 -43.88 5.98 20.53
CA ALA A 113 -43.15 4.87 19.92
C ALA A 113 -42.55 3.98 21.02
N LEU A 114 -42.70 2.66 20.86
CA LEU A 114 -41.99 1.69 21.67
C LEU A 114 -40.47 1.87 21.47
N ALA A 115 -39.78 2.29 22.52
CA ALA A 115 -38.33 2.48 22.59
C ALA A 115 -37.62 1.23 23.15
N VAL A 116 -38.20 0.58 24.17
CA VAL A 116 -37.61 -0.60 24.83
C VAL A 116 -38.67 -1.60 25.25
N GLU A 117 -38.45 -2.88 25.00
CA GLU A 117 -39.28 -3.98 25.52
C GLU A 117 -38.40 -4.98 26.27
N PHE A 118 -38.82 -5.32 27.49
CA PHE A 118 -38.18 -6.35 28.29
C PHE A 118 -39.25 -7.18 29.01
N GLY A 119 -39.50 -8.39 28.50
CA GLY A 119 -40.61 -9.21 28.96
C GLY A 119 -41.94 -8.53 28.66
N GLU A 120 -42.78 -8.32 29.67
CA GLU A 120 -44.06 -7.62 29.52
C GLU A 120 -43.96 -6.09 29.64
N VAL A 121 -42.80 -5.55 30.05
CA VAL A 121 -42.59 -4.11 30.21
C VAL A 121 -42.24 -3.48 28.87
N ARG A 122 -42.96 -2.42 28.50
CA ARG A 122 -42.82 -1.66 27.25
C ARG A 122 -42.73 -0.17 27.55
N LEU A 123 -41.65 0.48 27.09
CA LEU A 123 -41.36 1.91 27.21
C LEU A 123 -41.24 2.55 25.85
#